data_AF-A0A941RHY6-F1
#
_entry.id   AF-A0A941RHY6-F1
#
_cell.length_a   1.000
_cell.length_b   1.000
_cell.length_c   1.000
_cell.angle_alpha   90.00
_cell.angle_beta   90.00
_cell.angle_gamma   90.00
#
_symmetry.space_group_name_H-M   'P 1'
#
loop_
_entity.id
_entity.type
_entity.pdbx_description
1 polymer ?
#
loop_
_entity_poly.entity_id
_entity_poly.type
_entity_poly.pdbx_seq_one_letter_code
_entity_poly.pdbx_strand_id
1 'polypeptide(L)'
;MVDGDGKFDIRIINNKRVLKSIRIKISVRDARILYRIRNLLHVGRIRVEGPNLVTYIVSDRAGMTTLVRQINGHIRLKMAEFEETCKLLNETYKPAEAKVPRNSGYLSGLIDADGSIILNYVNNRIEMSLELNQNENTMALDLSEAIEGISPSVHKFEKRNQSKDKIYYSIRIVYDKISHMGPIYRYFKSHRCYSDFKFYRVMQIKRFLKIRQYKEYPIDSVEYKIYNEFLKEFNTHLNEDKPLPAYIK
;
A
#
# COMPACT_ATOMS: atom_id res chain seq x y z
N MET A 1 3.37 5.87 0.67
CA MET A 1 3.38 5.85 -0.81
C MET A 1 4.77 5.99 -1.38
N VAL A 2 5.53 7.05 -1.09
CA VAL A 2 6.90 7.22 -1.64
C VAL A 2 7.81 6.03 -1.31
N ASP A 3 7.72 5.48 -0.09
CA ASP A 3 8.50 4.29 0.28
C ASP A 3 8.16 3.02 -0.49
N GLY A 4 6.95 2.93 -1.06
CA GLY A 4 6.52 1.82 -1.92
C GLY A 4 6.77 2.13 -3.39
N ASP A 5 5.88 2.91 -3.98
CA ASP A 5 5.86 3.24 -5.42
C ASP A 5 6.77 4.41 -5.84
N GLY A 6 7.42 5.07 -4.88
CA GLY A 6 8.27 6.22 -5.16
C GLY A 6 9.62 5.85 -5.78
N LYS A 7 10.14 6.74 -6.62
CA LYS A 7 11.48 6.63 -7.21
C LYS A 7 12.20 7.96 -7.21
N PHE A 8 13.37 8.00 -6.58
CA PHE A 8 14.35 9.08 -6.70
C PHE A 8 15.21 8.82 -7.93
N ASP A 9 14.97 9.53 -9.03
CA ASP A 9 15.64 9.28 -10.31
C ASP A 9 17.02 9.94 -10.35
N ILE A 10 17.97 9.36 -9.64
CA ILE A 10 19.38 9.77 -9.64
C ILE A 10 20.09 9.15 -10.84
N ARG A 11 20.82 9.97 -11.61
CA ARG A 11 21.54 9.55 -12.82
C ARG A 11 22.95 10.12 -12.84
N ILE A 12 23.84 9.46 -13.58
CA ILE A 12 25.16 10.01 -13.90
C ILE A 12 25.05 10.75 -15.23
N ILE A 13 25.36 12.05 -15.22
CA ILE A 13 25.40 12.92 -16.40
C ILE A 13 26.75 13.63 -16.37
N ASN A 14 27.56 13.45 -17.42
CA ASN A 14 28.91 14.02 -17.50
C ASN A 14 29.77 13.69 -16.25
N ASN A 15 29.78 12.41 -15.85
CA ASN A 15 30.44 11.89 -14.64
C ASN A 15 30.00 12.53 -13.30
N LYS A 16 28.88 13.25 -13.27
CA LYS A 16 28.29 13.82 -12.05
C LYS A 16 26.96 13.16 -11.75
N ARG A 17 26.72 12.81 -10.49
CA ARG A 17 25.40 12.35 -10.04
C ARG A 17 24.44 13.54 -9.97
N VAL A 18 23.25 13.37 -10.53
CA VAL A 18 22.21 14.40 -10.62
C VAL A 18 20.86 13.77 -10.32
N LEU A 19 20.10 14.39 -9.42
CA LEU A 19 18.69 14.07 -9.21
C LEU A 19 17.88 14.65 -10.37
N LYS A 20 17.39 13.78 -11.26
CA LYS A 20 16.66 14.23 -12.46
C LYS A 20 15.18 14.47 -12.18
N SER A 21 14.58 13.64 -11.33
CA SER A 21 13.18 13.77 -10.93
C SER A 21 12.85 12.92 -9.70
N ILE A 22 11.74 13.22 -9.05
CA ILE A 22 11.09 12.35 -8.07
C ILE A 22 9.76 11.91 -8.66
N ARG A 23 9.50 10.60 -8.67
CA ARG A 23 8.36 10.00 -9.37
C ARG A 23 7.55 9.07 -8.49
N ILE A 24 6.25 9.00 -8.71
CA ILE A 24 5.35 7.98 -8.18
C ILE A 24 4.58 7.43 -9.37
N LYS A 25 4.63 6.12 -9.60
CA LYS A 25 3.96 5.46 -10.73
C LYS A 25 2.96 4.44 -10.19
N ILE A 26 1.70 4.55 -10.62
CA ILE A 26 0.62 3.68 -10.16
C ILE A 26 -0.31 3.30 -11.33
N SER A 27 -1.21 2.34 -11.09
CA SER A 27 -2.27 1.98 -12.04
C SER A 27 -3.23 3.15 -12.31
N VAL A 28 -3.77 3.25 -13.53
CA VAL A 28 -4.83 4.20 -13.91
C VAL A 28 -6.06 4.13 -12.98
N ARG A 29 -6.38 2.94 -12.45
CA ARG A 29 -7.48 2.75 -11.49
C ARG A 29 -7.33 3.63 -10.25
N ASP A 30 -6.09 3.83 -9.81
CA ASP A 30 -5.75 4.58 -8.60
C ASP A 30 -5.26 6.00 -8.91
N ALA A 31 -5.37 6.47 -10.16
CA ALA A 31 -4.81 7.76 -10.62
C ALA A 31 -5.26 8.98 -9.80
N ARG A 32 -6.47 8.94 -9.21
CA ARG A 32 -6.99 10.01 -8.32
C ARG A 32 -6.05 10.32 -7.16
N ILE A 33 -5.28 9.33 -6.68
CA ILE A 33 -4.30 9.54 -5.62
C ILE A 33 -3.23 10.56 -6.05
N LEU A 34 -2.74 10.45 -7.28
CA LEU A 34 -1.72 11.37 -7.80
C LEU A 34 -2.24 12.81 -7.92
N TYR A 35 -3.51 12.98 -8.31
CA TYR A 35 -4.15 14.30 -8.34
C TYR A 35 -4.25 14.91 -6.94
N ARG A 36 -4.57 14.11 -5.92
CA ARG A 36 -4.57 14.57 -4.51
C ARG A 36 -3.17 15.01 -4.08
N ILE A 37 -2.14 14.20 -4.36
CA ILE A 37 -0.75 14.54 -4.05
C ILE A 37 -0.35 15.85 -4.71
N ARG A 38 -0.58 16.00 -6.02
CA ARG A 38 -0.26 17.22 -6.77
C ARG A 38 -0.99 18.44 -6.20
N ASN A 39 -2.28 18.32 -5.91
CA ASN A 39 -3.08 19.42 -5.40
C ASN A 39 -2.68 19.82 -3.97
N LEU A 40 -2.19 18.87 -3.15
CA LEU A 40 -1.67 19.15 -1.81
C LEU A 40 -0.30 19.84 -1.85
N LEU A 41 0.59 19.38 -2.73
CA LEU A 41 1.97 19.86 -2.80
C LEU A 41 2.13 21.11 -3.68
N HIS A 42 1.13 21.41 -4.53
CA HIS A 42 1.16 22.48 -5.54
C HIS A 42 2.37 22.44 -6.48
N VAL A 43 3.01 21.28 -6.64
CA VAL A 43 4.16 21.06 -7.51
C VAL A 43 3.99 19.79 -8.34
N GLY A 44 4.84 19.63 -9.35
CA GLY A 44 4.87 18.46 -10.21
C GLY A 44 3.72 18.39 -11.21
N ARG A 45 3.79 17.37 -12.06
CA ARG A 45 2.81 17.10 -13.12
C ARG A 45 2.42 15.63 -13.13
N ILE A 46 1.28 15.34 -13.74
CA ILE A 46 0.77 13.99 -13.92
C ILE A 46 0.81 13.68 -15.42
N ARG A 47 1.35 12.51 -15.77
CA ARG A 47 1.45 12.02 -17.14
C ARG A 47 0.93 10.59 -17.23
N VAL A 48 0.13 10.31 -18.26
CA VAL A 48 -0.27 8.95 -18.60
C VAL A 48 0.87 8.25 -19.35
N GLU A 49 1.18 7.01 -18.98
CA GLU A 49 2.22 6.17 -19.60
C GLU A 49 1.59 4.86 -20.11
N GLY A 50 1.16 4.86 -21.37
CA GLY A 50 0.46 3.72 -21.96
C GLY A 50 -0.97 3.56 -21.42
N PRO A 51 -1.61 2.39 -21.63
CA PRO A 51 -3.03 2.21 -21.32
C PRO A 51 -3.33 2.08 -19.82
N ASN A 52 -2.36 1.63 -19.01
CA ASN A 52 -2.64 1.13 -17.66
C ASN A 52 -1.91 1.87 -16.53
N LEU A 53 -1.03 2.83 -16.84
CA LEU A 53 -0.17 3.47 -15.84
C LEU A 53 -0.25 4.99 -15.92
N VAL A 54 -0.13 5.63 -14.75
CA VAL A 54 -0.03 7.08 -14.60
C VAL A 54 1.13 7.39 -13.65
N THR A 55 1.90 8.41 -13.99
CA THR A 55 3.07 8.84 -13.23
C THR A 55 2.91 10.29 -12.78
N TYR A 56 3.10 10.54 -11.48
CA TYR A 56 3.35 11.86 -10.92
C TYR A 56 4.86 12.13 -10.95
N ILE A 57 5.26 13.30 -11.45
CA ILE A 57 6.66 13.65 -11.70
C ILE A 57 6.92 15.07 -11.20
N VAL A 58 7.94 15.21 -10.35
CA VAL A 58 8.53 16.50 -9.97
C VAL A 58 9.95 16.52 -10.52
N SER A 59 10.30 17.53 -11.33
CA SER A 59 11.60 17.58 -12.04
C SER A 59 12.32 18.91 -11.94
N ASP A 60 11.64 19.98 -11.54
CA ASP A 60 12.29 21.24 -11.25
C ASP A 60 12.88 21.23 -9.82
N ARG A 61 13.98 21.95 -9.62
CA ARG A 61 14.74 21.92 -8.36
C ARG A 61 13.91 22.41 -7.17
N ALA A 62 13.11 23.47 -7.35
CA ALA A 62 12.30 24.06 -6.28
C ALA A 62 11.21 23.09 -5.80
N GLY A 63 10.50 22.45 -6.73
CA GLY A 63 9.50 21.44 -6.43
C GLY A 63 10.10 20.19 -5.79
N MET A 64 11.24 19.70 -6.27
CA MET A 64 11.91 18.56 -5.66
C MET A 64 12.36 18.88 -4.23
N THR A 65 12.90 20.08 -4.00
CA THR A 65 13.30 20.55 -2.67
C THR A 65 12.10 20.64 -1.74
N THR A 66 10.98 21.21 -2.21
CA THR A 66 9.73 21.29 -1.46
C THR A 66 9.26 19.91 -1.04
N LEU A 67 9.21 18.96 -1.98
CA LEU A 67 8.80 17.59 -1.69
C LEU A 67 9.75 16.90 -0.70
N VAL A 68 11.06 17.02 -0.89
CA VAL A 68 12.07 16.41 0.00
C VAL A 68 11.94 16.92 1.42
N ARG A 69 11.76 18.23 1.62
CA ARG A 69 11.55 18.81 2.95
C ARG A 69 10.31 18.26 3.65
N GLN A 70 9.21 18.05 2.92
CA GLN A 70 7.95 17.53 3.47
C GLN A 70 8.03 16.06 3.89
N ILE A 71 8.89 15.25 3.25
CA ILE A 71 9.01 13.81 3.54
C ILE A 71 10.24 13.46 4.38
N ASN A 72 11.09 14.43 4.69
CA ASN A 72 12.30 14.23 5.48
C ASN A 72 11.97 13.79 6.91
N GLY A 73 12.63 12.74 7.41
CA GLY A 73 12.24 12.10 8.68
C GLY A 73 11.06 11.12 8.58
N HIS A 74 10.49 10.90 7.39
CA HIS A 74 9.38 9.95 7.19
C HIS A 74 9.72 8.75 6.31
N ILE A 75 10.82 8.80 5.55
CA ILE A 75 11.28 7.73 4.65
C ILE A 75 12.02 6.64 5.43
N ARG A 76 11.53 5.41 5.35
CA ARG A 76 12.02 4.25 6.11
C ARG A 76 12.52 3.11 5.22
N LEU A 77 12.06 3.00 3.98
CA LEU A 77 12.43 1.87 3.09
C LEU A 77 13.50 2.25 2.08
N LYS A 78 13.50 3.51 1.63
CA LYS A 78 14.42 4.04 0.59
C LYS A 78 15.48 4.98 1.17
N MET A 79 15.96 4.70 2.38
CA MET A 79 16.81 5.61 3.16
C MET A 79 18.09 6.03 2.42
N ALA A 80 18.84 5.10 1.83
CA ALA A 80 20.08 5.41 1.11
C ALA A 80 19.86 6.32 -0.11
N GLU A 81 18.85 6.00 -0.95
CA GLU A 81 18.48 6.84 -2.09
C GLU A 81 18.01 8.24 -1.66
N PHE A 82 17.28 8.32 -0.55
CA PHE A 82 16.77 9.57 -0.03
C PHE A 82 17.85 10.44 0.63
N GLU A 83 18.79 9.84 1.35
CA GLU A 83 19.96 10.54 1.88
C GLU A 83 20.80 11.15 0.73
N GLU A 84 21.03 10.39 -0.33
CA GLU A 84 21.70 10.91 -1.53
C GLU A 84 20.91 12.05 -2.20
N THR A 85 19.59 11.91 -2.27
CA THR A 85 18.69 12.96 -2.76
C THR A 85 18.83 14.25 -1.93
N CYS A 86 18.89 14.15 -0.61
CA CYS A 86 19.11 15.30 0.29
C CYS A 86 20.46 15.97 0.00
N LYS A 87 21.53 15.18 -0.15
CA LYS A 87 22.88 15.69 -0.50
C LYS A 87 22.87 16.46 -1.82
N LEU A 88 22.23 15.92 -2.87
CA LEU A 88 22.17 16.56 -4.20
C LEU A 88 21.34 17.87 -4.22
N LEU A 89 20.45 18.04 -3.25
CA LEU A 89 19.64 19.24 -3.08
C LEU A 89 20.19 20.22 -2.04
N ASN A 90 21.28 19.87 -1.34
CA ASN A 90 21.83 20.59 -0.19
C ASN A 90 20.85 20.69 0.99
N GLU A 91 20.10 19.63 1.25
CA GLU A 91 19.20 19.50 2.41
C GLU A 91 19.84 18.60 3.47
N THR A 92 19.63 18.92 4.75
CA THR A 92 20.07 18.05 5.87
C THR A 92 19.17 16.83 5.96
N TYR A 93 19.71 15.64 5.74
CA TYR A 93 18.98 14.39 5.91
C TYR A 93 18.61 14.15 7.38
N LYS A 94 17.35 13.75 7.61
CA LYS A 94 16.84 13.31 8.91
C LYS A 94 16.41 11.84 8.80
N PRO A 95 17.10 10.90 9.48
CA PRO A 95 16.69 9.51 9.47
C PRO A 95 15.35 9.34 10.17
N ALA A 96 14.48 8.50 9.60
CA ALA A 96 13.23 8.11 10.24
C ALA A 96 13.50 6.97 11.25
N GLU A 97 12.78 6.96 12.37
CA GLU A 97 12.78 5.82 13.28
C GLU A 97 12.14 4.59 12.60
N ALA A 98 12.74 3.43 12.80
CA ALA A 98 12.27 2.17 12.25
C ALA A 98 10.87 1.80 12.75
N LYS A 99 10.59 2.12 14.02
CA LYS A 99 9.25 1.99 14.61
C LYS A 99 8.32 3.06 14.05
N VAL A 100 7.21 2.61 13.48
CA VAL A 100 6.16 3.51 13.00
C VAL A 100 5.30 3.92 14.20
N PRO A 101 5.16 5.24 14.47
CA PRO A 101 4.34 5.71 15.58
C PRO A 101 2.88 5.27 15.43
N ARG A 102 2.22 5.03 16.56
CA ARG A 102 0.77 4.81 16.60
C ARG A 102 0.05 5.95 15.90
N ASN A 103 -1.01 5.62 15.14
CA ASN A 103 -1.81 6.61 14.40
C ASN A 103 -0.98 7.43 13.39
N SER A 104 0.12 6.87 12.88
CA SER A 104 0.80 7.45 11.74
C SER A 104 0.08 7.09 10.45
N GLY A 105 -0.16 8.07 9.58
CA GLY A 105 -0.65 7.84 8.22
C GLY A 105 0.31 7.02 7.34
N TYR A 106 1.55 6.77 7.80
CA TYR A 106 2.57 6.01 7.08
C TYR A 106 2.07 4.64 6.61
N LEU A 107 1.48 3.84 7.52
CA LEU A 107 0.98 2.51 7.18
C LEU A 107 -0.13 2.58 6.13
N SER A 108 -1.02 3.59 6.18
CA SER A 108 -2.09 3.71 5.19
C SER A 108 -1.54 3.97 3.78
N GLY A 109 -0.54 4.85 3.68
CA GLY A 109 0.11 5.15 2.42
C GLY A 109 1.02 4.02 1.92
N LEU A 110 1.52 3.15 2.80
CA LEU A 110 2.29 1.97 2.40
C LEU A 110 1.35 0.85 1.93
N ILE A 111 0.18 0.70 2.56
CA ILE A 111 -0.87 -0.21 2.10
C ILE A 111 -1.43 0.23 0.75
N ASP A 112 -1.58 1.53 0.48
CA ASP A 112 -1.96 2.04 -0.83
C ASP A 112 -0.98 1.65 -1.94
N ALA A 113 0.32 1.59 -1.64
CA ALA A 113 1.35 1.18 -2.59
C ALA A 113 1.40 -0.35 -2.74
N ASP A 114 1.93 -1.05 -1.73
CA ASP A 114 2.28 -2.47 -1.80
C ASP A 114 1.34 -3.39 -1.00
N GLY A 115 0.32 -2.82 -0.35
CA GLY A 115 -0.61 -3.57 0.48
C GLY A 115 -1.77 -4.22 -0.26
N SER A 116 -2.37 -5.19 0.41
CA SER A 116 -3.59 -5.89 0.01
C SER A 116 -4.56 -5.95 1.17
N ILE A 117 -5.84 -5.72 0.89
CA ILE A 117 -6.95 -6.09 1.77
C ILE A 117 -7.77 -7.12 1.00
N ILE A 118 -7.91 -8.33 1.53
CA ILE A 118 -8.57 -9.44 0.84
C ILE A 118 -9.53 -10.17 1.78
N LEU A 119 -10.53 -10.81 1.19
CA LEU A 119 -11.37 -11.75 1.89
C LEU A 119 -10.71 -13.14 1.81
N ASN A 120 -10.38 -13.71 2.97
CA ASN A 120 -10.02 -15.11 3.08
C ASN A 120 -11.30 -15.93 3.29
N TYR A 121 -11.79 -16.54 2.21
CA TYR A 121 -13.04 -17.30 2.23
C TYR A 121 -12.97 -18.51 3.18
N VAL A 122 -11.87 -19.27 3.12
CA VAL A 122 -11.67 -20.48 3.95
C VAL A 122 -11.78 -20.12 5.43
N ASN A 123 -11.00 -19.13 5.86
CA ASN A 123 -10.97 -18.68 7.25
C ASN A 123 -12.08 -17.68 7.61
N ASN A 124 -12.97 -17.36 6.67
CA ASN A 124 -14.13 -16.49 6.84
C ASN A 124 -13.79 -15.16 7.56
N ARG A 125 -12.78 -14.46 7.04
CA ARG A 125 -12.23 -13.21 7.57
C ARG A 125 -11.77 -12.27 6.46
N ILE A 126 -11.74 -10.98 6.74
CA ILE A 126 -11.04 -10.00 5.90
C ILE A 126 -9.67 -9.77 6.53
N GLU A 127 -8.61 -9.94 5.76
CA GLU A 127 -7.23 -9.79 6.22
C GLU A 127 -6.51 -8.69 5.42
N MET A 128 -5.57 -8.04 6.09
CA MET A 128 -4.69 -7.05 5.50
C MET A 128 -3.27 -7.59 5.47
N SER A 129 -2.58 -7.42 4.36
CA SER A 129 -1.19 -7.79 4.22
C SER A 129 -0.41 -6.72 3.49
N LEU A 130 0.89 -6.69 3.75
CA LEU A 130 1.89 -5.92 3.04
C LEU A 130 3.00 -6.88 2.64
N GLU A 131 3.41 -6.85 1.38
CA GLU A 131 4.51 -7.68 0.91
C GLU A 131 5.58 -6.81 0.25
N LEU A 132 6.81 -6.90 0.74
CA LEU A 132 7.93 -6.09 0.32
C LEU A 132 9.12 -6.96 -0.06
N ASN A 133 10.02 -6.46 -0.89
CA ASN A 133 11.31 -7.10 -1.14
C ASN A 133 12.13 -7.10 0.15
N GLN A 134 12.76 -8.23 0.48
CA GLN A 134 13.55 -8.34 1.70
C GLN A 134 14.90 -7.62 1.53
N ASN A 135 15.17 -6.66 2.42
CA ASN A 135 16.42 -5.92 2.55
C ASN A 135 16.59 -5.43 4.01
N GLU A 136 17.70 -4.77 4.33
CA GLU A 136 17.97 -4.26 5.68
C GLU A 136 16.85 -3.34 6.23
N ASN A 137 16.34 -2.42 5.40
CA ASN A 137 15.35 -1.43 5.81
C ASN A 137 13.97 -2.06 6.07
N THR A 138 13.54 -2.97 5.20
CA THR A 138 12.27 -3.70 5.35
C THR A 138 12.31 -4.69 6.51
N MET A 139 13.49 -5.23 6.82
CA MET A 139 13.73 -6.07 7.99
C MET A 139 13.72 -5.28 9.30
N ALA A 140 14.15 -4.01 9.27
CA ALA A 140 14.13 -3.12 10.43
C ALA A 140 12.76 -2.49 10.67
N LEU A 141 11.91 -2.37 9.63
CA LEU A 141 10.60 -1.73 9.73
C LEU A 141 9.72 -2.38 10.82
N ASP A 142 9.35 -1.60 11.83
CA ASP A 142 8.51 -2.05 12.93
C ASP A 142 7.11 -1.41 12.86
N LEU A 143 6.12 -2.26 12.61
CA LEU A 143 4.70 -1.93 12.53
C LEU A 143 3.89 -2.44 13.74
N SER A 144 4.56 -2.91 14.80
CA SER A 144 3.94 -3.53 15.97
C SER A 144 2.92 -2.64 16.69
N GLU A 145 3.10 -1.32 16.63
CA GLU A 145 2.23 -0.32 17.27
C GLU A 145 1.49 0.58 16.28
N ALA A 146 1.63 0.34 14.97
CA ALA A 146 1.04 1.20 13.95
C ALA A 146 -0.50 1.22 14.04
N ILE A 147 -1.11 0.09 14.41
CA ILE A 147 -2.55 -0.03 14.69
C ILE A 147 -2.74 -0.30 16.19
N GLU A 148 -3.59 0.51 16.82
CA GLU A 148 -3.87 0.38 18.24
C GLU A 148 -4.47 -1.00 18.60
N GLY A 149 -3.83 -1.66 19.58
CA GLY A 149 -4.31 -2.89 20.20
C GLY A 149 -4.02 -4.17 19.41
N ILE A 150 -3.34 -4.09 18.27
CA ILE A 150 -2.94 -5.27 17.49
C ILE A 150 -1.53 -5.11 16.92
N SER A 151 -0.83 -6.24 16.79
CA SER A 151 0.47 -6.30 16.11
C SER A 151 0.40 -7.31 14.97
N PRO A 152 1.10 -7.06 13.85
CA PRO A 152 1.11 -7.99 12.74
C PRO A 152 2.03 -9.19 13.00
N SER A 153 1.77 -10.28 12.28
CA SER A 153 2.75 -11.35 12.11
C SER A 153 3.68 -11.02 10.94
N VAL A 154 4.93 -11.45 11.02
CA VAL A 154 5.95 -11.22 10.00
C VAL A 154 6.49 -12.54 9.49
N HIS A 155 6.45 -12.74 8.17
CA HIS A 155 6.86 -13.96 7.50
C HIS A 155 7.91 -13.64 6.43
N LYS A 156 8.97 -14.44 6.36
CA LYS A 156 9.99 -14.35 5.31
C LYS A 156 9.76 -15.45 4.30
N PHE A 157 9.91 -15.12 3.02
CA PHE A 157 9.72 -16.05 1.92
C PHE A 157 10.89 -16.00 0.97
N GLU A 158 11.35 -17.19 0.60
CA GLU A 158 12.18 -17.42 -0.57
C GLU A 158 11.27 -17.82 -1.74
N LYS A 159 11.35 -17.09 -2.85
CA LYS A 159 10.54 -17.30 -4.03
C LYS A 159 11.44 -17.60 -5.22
N ARG A 160 11.26 -18.78 -5.82
CA ARG A 160 11.97 -19.14 -7.04
C ARG A 160 11.12 -18.76 -8.26
N ASN A 161 11.67 -17.92 -9.14
CA ASN A 161 11.10 -17.75 -10.46
C ASN A 161 11.58 -18.89 -11.35
N GLN A 162 10.69 -19.85 -11.60
CA GLN A 162 10.98 -21.06 -12.38
C GLN A 162 11.45 -20.73 -13.82
N SER A 163 11.05 -19.60 -14.39
CA SER A 163 11.36 -19.21 -15.77
C SER A 163 12.73 -18.52 -15.93
N LYS A 164 13.32 -18.01 -14.84
CA LYS A 164 14.55 -17.18 -14.89
C LYS A 164 15.68 -17.68 -14.01
N ASP A 165 15.49 -18.82 -13.34
CA ASP A 165 16.38 -19.36 -12.30
C ASP A 165 16.90 -18.28 -11.33
N LYS A 166 15.97 -17.40 -10.92
CA LYS A 166 16.25 -16.30 -9.99
C LYS A 166 15.50 -16.54 -8.70
N ILE A 167 16.23 -16.45 -7.60
CA ILE A 167 15.70 -16.46 -6.24
C ILE A 167 15.41 -15.01 -5.84
N TYR A 168 14.20 -14.77 -5.35
CA TYR A 168 13.77 -13.50 -4.81
C TYR A 168 13.37 -13.70 -3.35
N TYR A 169 13.74 -12.74 -2.50
CA TYR A 169 13.39 -12.77 -1.10
C TYR A 169 12.34 -11.69 -0.82
N SER A 170 11.30 -12.06 -0.07
CA SER A 170 10.23 -11.13 0.31
C SER A 170 9.88 -11.30 1.78
N ILE A 171 9.44 -10.20 2.38
CA ILE A 171 8.87 -10.15 3.72
C ILE A 171 7.38 -9.84 3.57
N ARG A 172 6.53 -10.62 4.24
CA ARG A 172 5.10 -10.37 4.32
C ARG A 172 4.72 -10.04 5.76
N ILE A 173 4.07 -8.92 5.94
CA ILE A 173 3.54 -8.44 7.20
C ILE A 173 2.03 -8.58 7.13
N VAL A 174 1.41 -9.33 8.06
CA VAL A 174 -0.01 -9.71 7.97
C VAL A 174 -0.79 -9.39 9.25
N TYR A 175 -2.02 -8.91 9.05
CA TYR A 175 -3.03 -8.78 10.07
C TYR A 175 -4.23 -9.66 9.68
N ASP A 176 -4.23 -10.88 10.19
CA ASP A 176 -5.04 -12.00 9.67
C ASP A 176 -5.88 -12.71 10.74
N LYS A 177 -6.09 -12.09 11.91
CA LYS A 177 -6.99 -12.61 12.94
C LYS A 177 -8.35 -11.92 12.84
N ILE A 178 -9.42 -12.63 13.21
CA ILE A 178 -10.77 -12.03 13.29
C ILE A 178 -10.77 -10.83 14.24
N SER A 179 -10.05 -10.94 15.37
CA SER A 179 -9.88 -9.85 16.33
C SER A 179 -9.19 -8.61 15.75
N HIS A 180 -8.43 -8.74 14.64
CA HIS A 180 -7.79 -7.60 13.97
C HIS A 180 -8.75 -6.78 13.12
N MET A 181 -9.85 -7.37 12.65
CA MET A 181 -10.75 -6.72 11.68
C MET A 181 -11.34 -5.41 12.22
N GLY A 182 -11.84 -5.41 13.46
CA GLY A 182 -12.37 -4.20 14.10
C GLY A 182 -11.34 -3.07 14.23
N PRO A 183 -10.15 -3.31 14.82
CA PRO A 183 -9.06 -2.34 14.86
C PRO A 183 -8.61 -1.85 13.48
N ILE A 184 -8.46 -2.72 12.47
CA ILE A 184 -8.14 -2.34 11.08
C ILE A 184 -9.18 -1.33 10.57
N TYR A 185 -10.47 -1.65 10.70
CA TYR A 185 -11.54 -0.74 10.29
C TYR A 185 -11.42 0.64 10.96
N ARG A 186 -11.16 0.68 12.28
CA ARG A 186 -11.02 1.95 13.01
C ARG A 186 -9.82 2.75 12.54
N TYR A 187 -8.68 2.09 12.34
CA TYR A 187 -7.47 2.73 11.84
C TYR A 187 -7.69 3.37 10.47
N PHE A 188 -8.27 2.67 9.50
CA PHE A 188 -8.51 3.26 8.18
C PHE A 188 -9.65 4.28 8.14
N LYS A 189 -10.54 4.27 9.14
CA LYS A 189 -11.53 5.35 9.30
C LYS A 189 -10.85 6.68 9.66
N SER A 190 -9.77 6.66 10.44
CA SER A 190 -8.98 7.86 10.78
C SER A 190 -7.82 8.12 9.80
N HIS A 191 -7.25 7.08 9.21
CA HIS A 191 -6.11 7.12 8.29
C HIS A 191 -6.49 6.47 6.97
N ARG A 192 -7.29 7.20 6.18
CA ARG A 192 -7.87 6.70 4.94
C ARG A 192 -6.80 6.21 3.94
N CYS A 193 -7.02 5.01 3.39
CA CYS A 193 -6.45 4.63 2.09
C CYS A 193 -7.01 5.52 0.99
N TYR A 194 -6.14 6.08 0.17
CA TYR A 194 -6.54 6.90 -0.97
C TYR A 194 -6.81 6.07 -2.23
N SER A 195 -6.42 4.78 -2.26
CA SER A 195 -6.97 3.82 -3.22
C SER A 195 -8.43 3.54 -2.87
N ASP A 196 -9.35 3.97 -3.74
CA ASP A 196 -10.78 3.80 -3.51
C ASP A 196 -11.15 2.31 -3.41
N PHE A 197 -10.46 1.44 -4.17
CA PHE A 197 -10.63 -0.01 -4.10
C PHE A 197 -10.23 -0.60 -2.74
N LYS A 198 -9.04 -0.28 -2.24
CA LYS A 198 -8.55 -0.78 -0.94
C LYS A 198 -9.39 -0.21 0.20
N PHE A 199 -9.73 1.07 0.13
CA PHE A 199 -10.57 1.73 1.12
C PHE A 199 -11.97 1.09 1.20
N TYR A 200 -12.62 0.86 0.06
CA TYR A 200 -13.91 0.16 0.00
C TYR A 200 -13.85 -1.17 0.76
N ARG A 201 -12.83 -2.00 0.48
CA ARG A 201 -12.69 -3.32 1.11
C ARG A 201 -12.55 -3.25 2.63
N VAL A 202 -11.79 -2.29 3.15
CA VAL A 202 -11.70 -2.11 4.61
C VAL A 202 -13.02 -1.64 5.19
N MET A 203 -13.73 -0.75 4.50
CA MET A 203 -15.02 -0.25 4.97
C MET A 203 -16.10 -1.35 5.02
N GLN A 204 -15.96 -2.41 4.21
CA GLN A 204 -16.85 -3.58 4.25
C GLN A 204 -16.72 -4.43 5.53
N ILE A 205 -15.65 -4.27 6.32
CA ILE A 205 -15.40 -5.09 7.52
C ILE A 205 -16.59 -5.10 8.48
N LYS A 206 -17.20 -3.94 8.76
CA LYS A 206 -18.34 -3.88 9.68
C LYS A 206 -19.56 -4.64 9.18
N ARG A 207 -19.89 -4.50 7.89
CA ARG A 207 -20.99 -5.25 7.27
C ARG A 207 -20.69 -6.75 7.32
N PHE A 208 -19.48 -7.13 6.92
CA PHE A 208 -19.04 -8.52 6.90
C PHE A 208 -19.09 -9.17 8.30
N LEU A 209 -18.64 -8.48 9.35
CA LEU A 209 -18.72 -9.02 10.73
C LEU A 209 -20.15 -9.38 11.16
N LYS A 210 -21.17 -8.67 10.65
CA LYS A 210 -22.58 -8.98 10.96
C LYS A 210 -23.09 -10.22 10.24
N ILE A 211 -22.63 -10.45 9.02
CA ILE A 211 -23.19 -11.49 8.13
C ILE A 211 -22.27 -12.71 7.97
N ARG A 212 -21.02 -12.68 8.48
CA ARG A 212 -20.05 -13.76 8.26
C ARG A 212 -20.55 -15.13 8.73
N GLN A 213 -21.37 -15.17 9.78
CA GLN A 213 -21.94 -16.41 10.31
C GLN A 213 -22.89 -17.10 9.31
N TYR A 214 -23.46 -16.34 8.36
CA TYR A 214 -24.35 -16.86 7.33
C TYR A 214 -23.64 -17.75 6.29
N LYS A 215 -22.31 -17.79 6.29
CA LYS A 215 -21.53 -18.73 5.48
C LYS A 215 -21.94 -20.19 5.75
N GLU A 216 -22.29 -20.52 7.00
CA GLU A 216 -22.60 -21.87 7.44
C GLU A 216 -24.09 -22.25 7.25
N TYR A 217 -24.90 -21.34 6.69
CA TYR A 217 -26.34 -21.56 6.50
C TYR A 217 -26.61 -22.32 5.18
N PRO A 218 -27.77 -22.99 5.05
CA PRO A 218 -28.15 -23.69 3.81
C PRO A 218 -28.12 -22.76 2.58
N ILE A 219 -27.66 -23.27 1.43
CA ILE A 219 -27.41 -22.48 0.21
C ILE A 219 -28.67 -21.75 -0.30
N ASP A 220 -29.83 -22.35 -0.09
CA ASP A 220 -31.15 -21.86 -0.49
C ASP A 220 -31.76 -20.84 0.49
N SER A 221 -31.19 -20.72 1.69
CA SER A 221 -31.63 -19.78 2.73
C SER A 221 -31.45 -18.31 2.32
N VAL A 222 -32.23 -17.42 2.95
CA VAL A 222 -32.12 -15.97 2.75
C VAL A 222 -30.77 -15.46 3.27
N GLU A 223 -30.31 -15.98 4.39
CA GLU A 223 -29.04 -15.65 5.04
C GLU A 223 -27.85 -15.95 4.14
N TYR A 224 -27.81 -17.16 3.57
CA TYR A 224 -26.74 -17.52 2.66
C TYR A 224 -26.73 -16.65 1.40
N LYS A 225 -27.92 -16.34 0.84
CA LYS A 225 -28.04 -15.41 -0.29
C LYS A 225 -27.47 -14.02 0.05
N ILE A 226 -27.76 -13.49 1.24
CA ILE A 226 -27.19 -12.20 1.73
C ILE A 226 -25.66 -12.27 1.79
N TYR A 227 -25.11 -13.36 2.33
CA TYR A 227 -23.66 -13.55 2.40
C TYR A 227 -23.03 -13.66 1.01
N ASN A 228 -23.64 -14.43 0.12
CA ASN A 228 -23.15 -14.66 -1.22
C ASN A 228 -23.20 -13.38 -2.09
N GLU A 229 -24.25 -12.56 -1.95
CA GLU A 229 -24.31 -11.23 -2.59
C GLU A 229 -23.18 -10.32 -2.07
N PHE A 230 -22.92 -10.33 -0.76
CA PHE A 230 -21.75 -9.62 -0.22
C PHE A 230 -20.43 -10.11 -0.85
N LEU A 231 -20.26 -11.43 -1.05
CA LEU A 231 -19.06 -11.98 -1.69
C LEU A 231 -18.92 -11.46 -3.13
N LYS A 232 -20.01 -11.43 -3.90
CA LYS A 232 -20.02 -10.88 -5.27
C LYS A 232 -19.57 -9.43 -5.25
N GLU A 233 -20.27 -8.58 -4.49
CA GLU A 233 -19.97 -7.14 -4.37
C GLU A 233 -18.52 -6.88 -3.91
N PHE A 234 -18.01 -7.66 -2.94
CA PHE A 234 -16.65 -7.49 -2.43
C PHE A 234 -15.58 -7.81 -3.48
N ASN A 235 -15.85 -8.79 -4.35
CA ASN A 235 -14.89 -9.26 -5.35
C ASN A 235 -14.91 -8.45 -6.65
N THR A 236 -16.07 -7.92 -7.04
CA THR A 236 -16.26 -7.20 -8.33
C THR A 236 -16.15 -5.69 -8.23
N HIS A 237 -16.13 -5.10 -7.02
CA HIS A 237 -16.04 -3.64 -6.86
C HIS A 237 -14.86 -3.05 -7.66
N LEU A 238 -15.17 -2.13 -8.59
CA LEU A 238 -14.22 -1.50 -9.52
C LEU A 238 -13.40 -2.48 -10.38
N ASN A 239 -13.86 -3.72 -10.54
CA ASN A 239 -13.28 -4.76 -11.41
C ASN A 239 -14.40 -5.73 -11.86
N GLU A 240 -15.43 -5.22 -12.53
CA GLU A 240 -16.63 -6.00 -12.91
C GLU A 240 -16.30 -7.14 -13.89
N ASP A 241 -15.27 -6.97 -14.73
CA ASP A 241 -14.82 -7.99 -15.68
C ASP A 241 -14.02 -9.13 -15.04
N LYS A 242 -13.72 -9.04 -13.73
CA LYS A 242 -12.93 -10.07 -13.05
C LYS A 242 -13.81 -11.30 -12.81
N PRO A 243 -13.38 -12.50 -13.25
CA PRO A 243 -14.14 -13.72 -12.98
C PRO A 243 -14.31 -13.93 -11.48
N LEU A 244 -15.53 -14.28 -11.09
CA LEU A 244 -15.85 -14.61 -9.71
C LEU A 244 -15.09 -15.88 -9.28
N PRO A 245 -14.60 -15.93 -8.04
CA PRO A 245 -14.11 -17.17 -7.46
C PRO A 245 -15.16 -18.28 -7.50
N ALA A 246 -14.72 -19.53 -7.72
CA ALA A 246 -15.61 -20.70 -7.86
C ALA A 246 -16.52 -20.99 -6.64
N TYR A 247 -16.21 -20.41 -5.47
CA TYR A 247 -17.03 -20.55 -4.27
C TYR A 247 -18.22 -19.59 -4.22
N ILE A 248 -18.31 -18.64 -5.16
CA ILE A 248 -19.44 -17.71 -5.29
C ILE A 248 -20.41 -18.30 -6.30
N LYS A 249 -21.68 -18.44 -5.90
CA LYS A 249 -22.74 -19.07 -6.71
C LYS A 249 -23.76 -18.07 -7.25
#